data_AF-A0A7S4AV89-F1
#
_entry.id   AF-A0A7S4AV89-F1
#
_cell.length_a   1.000
_cell.length_b   1.000
_cell.length_c   1.000
_cell.angle_alpha   90.00
_cell.angle_beta   90.00
_cell.angle_gamma   90.00
#
_symmetry.space_group_name_H-M   'P 1'
#
loop_
_entity.id
_entity.type
_entity.pdbx_description
1 polymer ?
#
loop_
_entity_poly.entity_id
_entity_poly.type
_entity_poly.pdbx_seq_one_letter_code
_entity_poly.pdbx_strand_id
1 'polypeptide(L)'
;MTPRMIPGTHLAALSAARFAEVAVGAIVHNEAPLAMELCNAVVHCLKESVQDPVQPPYMFEVARSYFLLAVFRAFRGDTIRYFKYRRVCLTYVSKLDSATNATTLVAAVSFLDAWAYMIYNADEKKVPHIDNSIPPVERPPQAILTRTTTVEMEYNVRCNPACIASDPRNQNWIQGAPPVFLNNEAPLRARSLDALACAVRTCCDQANGRFAAISKSAKANNMEAIPQETIITPTTTAVLAHESQLCSRNMVLSAFSLLEQYEQVTPNSHKNQGIHLVMSAMDAFLDNGDDDGDGGFTDSQIQSLLSVANIVIENPLLLHHAGPTYHMVSNAAVMLCHLLNSMYMMKGGANGIRKEQELGGGMEAAMFEEILDSFTALRKLLVIHRRKLPIKLRCHSIPRPSLVLPVNGKPFIDLGETLLCACRGCQGFVLMACSPVVAAQKAQAAATKRDVEAAREARVEAADELDKDMEDLSHDFNLDDDALLGMLSQLISN
;
A
#
# COMPACT_ATOMS: atom_id res chain seq x y z
N MET A 1 -25.89 14.98 -26.86
CA MET A 1 -24.96 16.08 -27.18
C MET A 1 -24.01 15.61 -28.25
N THR A 2 -23.87 16.33 -29.36
CA THR A 2 -22.85 16.04 -30.38
C THR A 2 -21.47 16.50 -29.87
N PRO A 3 -20.37 15.79 -30.20
CA PRO A 3 -19.02 16.09 -29.70
C PRO A 3 -18.47 17.49 -30.02
N ARG A 4 -19.15 18.28 -30.87
CA ARG A 4 -18.71 19.61 -31.35
C ARG A 4 -19.07 20.79 -30.44
N MET A 5 -19.67 20.56 -29.26
CA MET A 5 -20.12 21.62 -28.35
C MET A 5 -19.36 21.70 -27.01
N ILE A 6 -18.37 20.82 -26.79
CA ILE A 6 -17.57 20.84 -25.56
C ILE A 6 -16.37 21.79 -25.79
N PRO A 7 -16.14 22.79 -24.92
CA PRO A 7 -14.94 23.63 -24.99
C PRO A 7 -13.67 22.79 -25.02
N GLY A 8 -12.65 23.25 -25.76
CA GLY A 8 -11.40 22.49 -25.95
C GLY A 8 -10.75 22.07 -24.64
N THR A 9 -10.75 22.94 -23.64
CA THR A 9 -10.22 22.68 -22.29
C THR A 9 -10.96 21.56 -21.55
N HIS A 10 -12.29 21.50 -21.67
CA HIS A 10 -13.08 20.40 -21.10
C HIS A 10 -12.95 19.09 -21.87
N LEU A 11 -12.80 19.15 -23.20
CA LEU A 11 -12.52 17.96 -24.00
C LEU A 11 -11.15 17.38 -23.61
N ALA A 12 -10.15 18.24 -23.36
CA ALA A 12 -8.85 17.82 -22.87
C ALA A 12 -8.94 17.15 -21.49
N ALA A 13 -9.73 17.69 -20.55
CA ALA A 13 -9.99 17.04 -19.27
C ALA A 13 -10.56 15.61 -19.41
N LEU A 14 -11.55 15.43 -20.29
CA LEU A 14 -12.15 14.12 -20.55
C LEU A 14 -11.16 13.15 -21.19
N SER A 15 -10.36 13.62 -22.15
CA SER A 15 -9.30 12.84 -22.79
C SER A 15 -8.23 12.42 -21.79
N ALA A 16 -7.79 13.34 -20.91
CA ALA A 16 -6.84 13.04 -19.84
C ALA A 16 -7.36 11.92 -18.93
N ALA A 17 -8.62 11.94 -18.54
CA ALA A 17 -9.19 10.90 -17.68
C ALA A 17 -9.23 9.54 -18.37
N ARG A 18 -9.53 9.51 -19.68
CA ARG A 18 -9.53 8.27 -20.47
C ARG A 18 -8.13 7.73 -20.69
N PHE A 19 -7.17 8.56 -21.08
CA PHE A 19 -5.79 8.12 -21.22
C PHE A 19 -5.21 7.63 -19.89
N ALA A 20 -5.56 8.26 -18.77
CA ALA A 20 -5.10 7.83 -17.45
C ALA A 20 -5.65 6.45 -17.08
N GLU A 21 -6.92 6.19 -17.38
CA GLU A 21 -7.55 4.88 -17.16
C GLU A 21 -6.88 3.78 -18.00
N VAL A 22 -6.63 4.05 -19.29
CA VAL A 22 -5.94 3.10 -20.18
C VAL A 22 -4.48 2.93 -19.77
N ALA A 23 -3.80 3.99 -19.29
CA ALA A 23 -2.43 3.91 -18.80
C ALA A 23 -2.30 2.95 -17.62
N VAL A 24 -3.25 2.99 -16.67
CA VAL A 24 -3.30 2.02 -15.57
C VAL A 24 -3.50 0.60 -16.10
N GLY A 25 -4.38 0.41 -17.09
CA GLY A 25 -4.54 -0.87 -17.78
C GLY A 25 -3.23 -1.38 -18.38
N ALA A 26 -2.50 -0.51 -19.08
CA ALA A 26 -1.19 -0.84 -19.66
C ALA A 26 -0.15 -1.21 -18.57
N ILE A 27 -0.13 -0.54 -17.41
CA ILE A 27 0.72 -0.94 -16.27
C ILE A 27 0.37 -2.34 -15.80
N VAL A 28 -0.93 -2.60 -15.62
CA VAL A 28 -1.44 -3.91 -15.18
C VAL A 28 -1.05 -4.99 -16.17
N HIS A 29 -1.11 -4.73 -17.48
CA HIS A 29 -0.67 -5.67 -18.52
C HIS A 29 0.85 -5.71 -18.76
N ASN A 30 1.64 -5.02 -17.93
CA ASN A 30 3.09 -4.93 -18.05
C ASN A 30 3.57 -4.36 -19.42
N GLU A 31 2.77 -3.46 -20.00
CA GLU A 31 3.07 -2.70 -21.22
C GLU A 31 3.65 -1.33 -20.84
N ALA A 32 4.81 -1.34 -20.20
CA ALA A 32 5.43 -0.13 -19.65
C ALA A 32 5.64 1.01 -20.67
N PRO A 33 6.07 0.75 -21.93
CA PRO A 33 6.19 1.80 -22.93
C PRO A 33 4.85 2.47 -23.25
N LEU A 34 3.78 1.68 -23.46
CA LEU A 34 2.45 2.22 -23.72
C LEU A 34 1.91 3.00 -22.51
N ALA A 35 2.13 2.50 -21.29
CA ALA A 35 1.75 3.23 -20.08
C ALA A 35 2.43 4.61 -19.99
N MET A 36 3.71 4.71 -20.39
CA MET A 36 4.45 5.97 -20.45
C MET A 36 3.89 6.92 -21.51
N GLU A 37 3.66 6.45 -22.73
CA GLU A 37 3.05 7.26 -23.81
C GLU A 37 1.68 7.78 -23.43
N LEU A 38 0.84 6.93 -22.82
CA LEU A 38 -0.48 7.32 -22.35
C LEU A 38 -0.38 8.33 -21.22
N CYS A 39 0.52 8.16 -20.26
CA CYS A 39 0.74 9.16 -19.22
C CYS A 39 1.21 10.52 -19.80
N ASN A 40 2.01 10.51 -20.88
CA ASN A 40 2.42 11.72 -21.59
C ASN A 40 1.22 12.43 -22.21
N ALA A 41 0.33 11.65 -22.83
CA ALA A 41 -0.93 12.17 -23.35
C ALA A 41 -1.82 12.76 -22.24
N VAL A 42 -1.87 12.11 -21.06
CA VAL A 42 -2.58 12.66 -19.87
C VAL A 42 -2.01 14.02 -19.49
N VAL A 43 -0.69 14.12 -19.31
CA VAL A 43 -0.02 15.36 -18.92
C VAL A 43 -0.26 16.46 -19.94
N HIS A 44 -0.14 16.16 -21.25
CA HIS A 44 -0.43 17.11 -22.31
C HIS A 44 -1.88 17.61 -22.27
N CYS A 45 -2.84 16.69 -22.16
CA CYS A 45 -4.25 17.06 -22.06
C CYS A 45 -4.56 17.87 -20.78
N LEU A 46 -3.89 17.58 -19.66
CA LEU A 46 -4.06 18.37 -18.44
C LEU A 46 -3.47 19.77 -18.59
N LYS A 47 -2.33 19.95 -19.28
CA LYS A 47 -1.78 21.28 -19.59
C LYS A 47 -2.75 22.14 -20.40
N GLU A 48 -3.46 21.55 -21.35
CA GLU A 48 -4.52 22.23 -22.08
C GLU A 48 -5.74 22.51 -21.18
N SER A 49 -6.15 21.53 -20.38
CA SER A 49 -7.32 21.64 -19.50
C SER A 49 -7.18 22.75 -18.45
N VAL A 50 -5.98 23.04 -17.97
CA VAL A 50 -5.77 24.04 -16.91
C VAL A 50 -5.68 25.47 -17.42
N GLN A 51 -5.78 25.69 -18.73
CA GLN A 51 -5.75 27.05 -19.31
C GLN A 51 -6.99 27.88 -18.94
N ASP A 52 -8.13 27.21 -18.71
CA ASP A 52 -9.38 27.84 -18.27
C ASP A 52 -9.87 27.20 -16.95
N PRO A 53 -10.68 27.91 -16.14
CA PRO A 53 -11.35 27.31 -15.00
C PRO A 53 -12.20 26.10 -15.40
N VAL A 54 -11.88 24.94 -14.81
CA VAL A 54 -12.61 23.69 -15.04
C VAL A 54 -14.03 23.80 -14.50
N GLN A 55 -15.03 23.61 -15.36
CA GLN A 55 -16.43 23.63 -14.92
C GLN A 55 -16.78 22.42 -14.03
N PRO A 56 -17.73 22.57 -13.08
CA PRO A 56 -18.10 21.53 -12.12
C PRO A 56 -18.37 20.14 -12.72
N PRO A 57 -19.05 19.99 -13.89
CA PRO A 57 -19.32 18.67 -14.48
C PRO A 57 -18.07 17.87 -14.86
N TYR A 58 -16.93 18.52 -15.09
CA TYR A 58 -15.68 17.88 -15.54
C TYR A 58 -14.65 17.75 -14.42
N MET A 59 -14.90 18.40 -13.29
CA MET A 59 -13.94 18.51 -12.19
C MET A 59 -13.57 17.16 -11.57
N PHE A 60 -14.53 16.22 -11.52
CA PHE A 60 -14.26 14.87 -11.04
C PHE A 60 -13.27 14.13 -11.95
N GLU A 61 -13.43 14.27 -13.28
CA GLU A 61 -12.55 13.62 -14.24
C GLU A 61 -11.12 14.18 -14.14
N VAL A 62 -10.99 15.49 -13.94
CA VAL A 62 -9.68 16.12 -13.67
C VAL A 62 -9.06 15.61 -12.38
N ALA A 63 -9.81 15.56 -11.27
CA ALA A 63 -9.33 15.01 -10.00
C ALA A 63 -8.87 13.56 -10.16
N ARG A 64 -9.67 12.75 -10.88
CA ARG A 64 -9.38 11.35 -11.19
C ARG A 64 -8.08 11.22 -12.02
N SER A 65 -7.88 12.04 -13.03
CA SER A 65 -6.63 12.06 -13.82
C SER A 65 -5.40 12.31 -12.94
N TYR A 66 -5.46 13.30 -12.06
CA TYR A 66 -4.36 13.58 -11.14
C TYR A 66 -4.11 12.44 -10.14
N PHE A 67 -5.17 11.81 -9.61
CA PHE A 67 -5.02 10.62 -8.78
C PHE A 67 -4.32 9.48 -9.53
N LEU A 68 -4.70 9.22 -10.78
CA LEU A 68 -4.08 8.16 -11.59
C LEU A 68 -2.63 8.48 -11.96
N LEU A 69 -2.28 9.75 -12.20
CA LEU A 69 -0.87 10.16 -12.31
C LEU A 69 -0.11 9.95 -10.99
N ALA A 70 -0.73 10.21 -9.84
CA ALA A 70 -0.13 9.93 -8.53
C ALA A 70 0.14 8.43 -8.36
N VAL A 71 -0.82 7.58 -8.74
CA VAL A 71 -0.66 6.11 -8.79
C VAL A 71 0.52 5.71 -9.67
N PHE A 72 0.61 6.27 -10.88
CA PHE A 72 1.72 6.02 -11.80
C PHE A 72 3.08 6.37 -11.18
N ARG A 73 3.18 7.54 -10.53
CA ARG A 73 4.40 7.99 -9.85
C ARG A 73 4.77 7.12 -8.67
N ALA A 74 3.79 6.67 -7.90
CA ALA A 74 3.99 5.72 -6.82
C ALA A 74 4.64 4.42 -7.33
N PHE A 75 4.19 3.87 -8.46
CA PHE A 75 4.79 2.66 -9.06
C PHE A 75 6.24 2.84 -9.51
N ARG A 76 6.59 4.03 -10.00
CA ARG A 76 7.97 4.37 -10.37
C ARG A 76 8.82 4.81 -9.16
N GLY A 77 8.22 4.89 -7.98
CA GLY A 77 8.85 5.32 -6.75
C GLY A 77 9.15 6.81 -6.70
N ASP A 78 8.62 7.61 -7.62
CA ASP A 78 8.72 9.05 -7.60
C ASP A 78 7.76 9.62 -6.55
N THR A 79 8.18 9.58 -5.28
CA THR A 79 7.36 9.99 -4.16
C THR A 79 7.08 11.50 -4.18
N ILE A 80 8.00 12.31 -4.69
CA ILE A 80 7.82 13.76 -4.83
C ILE A 80 6.62 14.05 -5.72
N ARG A 81 6.61 13.52 -6.96
CA ARG A 81 5.51 13.75 -7.89
C ARG A 81 4.22 13.06 -7.44
N TYR A 82 4.30 11.91 -6.77
CA TYR A 82 3.14 11.30 -6.10
C TYR A 82 2.47 12.28 -5.13
N PHE A 83 3.21 12.87 -4.18
CA PHE A 83 2.62 13.82 -3.21
C PHE A 83 2.08 15.08 -3.89
N LYS A 84 2.76 15.59 -4.93
CA LYS A 84 2.26 16.75 -5.70
C LYS A 84 0.93 16.45 -6.37
N TYR A 85 0.84 15.36 -7.15
CA TYR A 85 -0.40 14.99 -7.85
C TYR A 85 -1.52 14.57 -6.89
N ARG A 86 -1.18 13.89 -5.79
CA ARG A 86 -2.11 13.62 -4.69
C ARG A 86 -2.71 14.93 -4.17
N ARG A 87 -1.90 15.94 -3.89
CA ARG A 87 -2.37 17.23 -3.39
C ARG A 87 -3.26 17.95 -4.40
N VAL A 88 -2.87 17.99 -5.67
CA VAL A 88 -3.68 18.57 -6.75
C VAL A 88 -5.03 17.85 -6.88
N CYS A 89 -5.04 16.51 -6.82
CA CYS A 89 -6.27 15.72 -6.77
C CYS A 89 -7.18 16.18 -5.61
N LEU A 90 -6.63 16.30 -4.39
CA LEU A 90 -7.37 16.75 -3.22
C LEU A 90 -7.87 18.21 -3.33
N THR A 91 -7.13 19.09 -4.00
CA THR A 91 -7.58 20.46 -4.32
C THR A 91 -8.81 20.47 -5.23
N TYR A 92 -8.92 19.53 -6.17
CA TYR A 92 -10.14 19.41 -6.98
C TYR A 92 -11.25 18.70 -6.21
N VAL A 93 -10.94 17.67 -5.41
CA VAL A 93 -11.92 17.00 -4.53
C VAL A 93 -12.59 17.99 -3.59
N SER A 94 -11.85 18.97 -3.06
CA SER A 94 -12.42 19.97 -2.15
C SER A 94 -13.42 20.93 -2.80
N LYS A 95 -13.45 20.96 -4.13
CA LYS A 95 -14.35 21.80 -4.94
C LYS A 95 -15.52 21.01 -5.54
N LEU A 96 -15.59 19.69 -5.31
CA LEU A 96 -16.67 18.85 -5.83
C LEU A 96 -17.95 18.97 -4.98
N ASP A 97 -19.06 19.33 -5.63
CA ASP A 97 -20.39 19.34 -5.01
C ASP A 97 -21.00 17.92 -4.86
N SER A 98 -20.54 16.95 -5.66
CA SER A 98 -21.03 15.57 -5.62
C SER A 98 -20.35 14.76 -4.52
N ALA A 99 -21.09 14.49 -3.44
CA ALA A 99 -20.58 13.73 -2.30
C ALA A 99 -20.13 12.31 -2.68
N THR A 100 -20.87 11.57 -3.52
CA THR A 100 -20.60 10.15 -3.79
C THR A 100 -19.29 9.90 -4.54
N ASN A 101 -19.07 10.65 -5.62
CA ASN A 101 -17.87 10.51 -6.46
C ASN A 101 -16.61 11.02 -5.72
N ALA A 102 -16.73 12.17 -5.04
CA ALA A 102 -15.66 12.71 -4.22
C ALA A 102 -15.26 11.74 -3.10
N THR A 103 -16.24 11.14 -2.42
CA THR A 103 -16.01 10.16 -1.34
C THR A 103 -15.30 8.91 -1.84
N THR A 104 -15.65 8.42 -3.04
CA THR A 104 -14.96 7.27 -3.65
C THR A 104 -13.49 7.59 -3.93
N LEU A 105 -13.20 8.80 -4.43
CA LEU A 105 -11.84 9.24 -4.70
C LEU A 105 -11.03 9.44 -3.41
N VAL A 106 -11.65 9.98 -2.35
CA VAL A 106 -11.03 10.09 -1.01
C VAL A 106 -10.67 8.71 -0.45
N ALA A 107 -11.55 7.71 -0.58
CA ALA A 107 -11.23 6.35 -0.13
C ALA A 107 -10.07 5.73 -0.92
N ALA A 108 -10.02 5.95 -2.24
CA ALA A 108 -8.91 5.49 -3.07
C ALA A 108 -7.58 6.18 -2.70
N VAL A 109 -7.61 7.48 -2.41
CA VAL A 109 -6.46 8.23 -1.88
C VAL A 109 -6.06 7.67 -0.51
N SER A 110 -7.00 7.46 0.42
CA SER A 110 -6.73 6.90 1.76
C SER A 110 -6.03 5.54 1.70
N PHE A 111 -6.44 4.69 0.77
CA PHE A 111 -5.83 3.38 0.56
C PHE A 111 -4.43 3.45 -0.05
N LEU A 112 -4.21 4.32 -1.02
CA LEU A 112 -2.87 4.57 -1.56
C LEU A 112 -1.96 5.22 -0.52
N ASP A 113 -2.50 6.13 0.29
CA ASP A 113 -1.83 6.78 1.39
C ASP A 113 -1.40 5.79 2.48
N ALA A 114 -2.18 4.73 2.73
CA ALA A 114 -1.77 3.67 3.65
C ALA A 114 -0.46 3.00 3.23
N TRP A 115 -0.18 2.90 1.91
CA TRP A 115 1.14 2.48 1.44
C TRP A 115 2.22 3.52 1.70
N ALA A 116 1.98 4.80 1.39
CA ALA A 116 2.96 5.85 1.68
C ALA A 116 3.30 5.89 3.18
N TYR A 117 2.27 5.78 4.02
CA TYR A 117 2.35 5.68 5.46
C TYR A 117 3.23 4.49 5.90
N MET A 118 3.09 3.32 5.26
CA MET A 118 3.94 2.16 5.52
C MET A 118 5.40 2.38 5.10
N ILE A 119 5.64 2.94 3.91
CA ILE A 119 6.99 3.17 3.38
C ILE A 119 7.76 4.17 4.25
N TYR A 120 7.08 5.21 4.73
CA TYR A 120 7.65 6.22 5.61
C TYR A 120 7.52 5.89 7.10
N ASN A 121 6.93 4.75 7.46
CA ASN A 121 6.70 4.33 8.85
C ASN A 121 5.99 5.41 9.69
N ALA A 122 4.96 6.07 9.14
CA ALA A 122 4.25 7.19 9.77
C ALA A 122 5.12 8.43 10.08
N ASP A 123 6.35 8.51 9.55
CA ASP A 123 7.28 9.59 9.85
C ASP A 123 7.14 10.72 8.82
N GLU A 124 6.32 11.71 9.15
CA GLU A 124 6.08 12.88 8.29
C GLU A 124 7.36 13.67 7.98
N LYS A 125 8.39 13.61 8.84
CA LYS A 125 9.64 14.33 8.62
C LYS A 125 10.46 13.74 7.47
N LYS A 126 10.18 12.49 7.08
CA LYS A 126 10.84 11.80 5.96
C LYS A 126 10.11 12.01 4.63
N VAL A 127 8.93 12.61 4.66
CA VAL A 127 8.14 12.91 3.46
C VAL A 127 8.80 14.06 2.69
N PRO A 128 8.83 14.01 1.35
CA PRO A 128 9.34 15.14 0.57
C PRO A 128 8.53 16.41 0.80
N HIS A 129 9.22 17.52 1.06
CA HIS A 129 8.59 18.81 1.27
C HIS A 129 8.13 19.41 -0.08
N ILE A 130 6.82 19.47 -0.31
CA ILE A 130 6.24 19.92 -1.59
C ILE A 130 5.54 21.28 -1.51
N ASP A 131 5.42 21.88 -0.32
CA ASP A 131 4.64 23.11 -0.09
C ASP A 131 5.16 24.31 -0.88
N ASN A 132 6.46 24.35 -1.17
CA ASN A 132 7.08 25.38 -2.00
C ASN A 132 6.66 25.31 -3.48
N SER A 133 6.06 24.19 -3.90
CA SER A 133 5.71 23.93 -5.30
C SER A 133 4.20 23.81 -5.51
N ILE A 134 3.48 23.17 -4.58
CA ILE A 134 2.02 23.03 -4.62
C ILE A 134 1.51 23.44 -3.23
N PRO A 135 0.74 24.54 -3.12
CA PRO A 135 0.29 25.03 -1.83
C PRO A 135 -0.70 24.04 -1.17
N PRO A 136 -0.84 24.08 0.16
CA PRO A 136 -1.84 23.30 0.89
C PRO A 136 -3.26 23.51 0.35
N VAL A 137 -4.10 22.48 0.45
CA VAL A 137 -5.51 22.56 0.03
C VAL A 137 -6.25 23.62 0.85
N GLU A 138 -6.91 24.54 0.16
CA GLU A 138 -7.66 25.62 0.78
C GLU A 138 -8.79 25.11 1.67
N ARG A 139 -9.05 25.84 2.76
CA ARG A 139 -10.18 25.52 3.65
C ARG A 139 -11.51 25.82 2.97
N PRO A 140 -12.52 24.94 3.11
CA PRO A 140 -13.84 25.19 2.56
C PRO A 140 -14.52 26.36 3.27
N PRO A 141 -15.58 26.94 2.67
CA PRO A 141 -16.37 28.01 3.27
C PRO A 141 -16.86 27.66 4.68
N GLN A 142 -16.93 28.67 5.56
CA GLN A 142 -17.31 28.51 6.98
C GLN A 142 -18.64 27.77 7.16
N ALA A 143 -19.60 27.96 6.25
CA ALA A 143 -20.90 27.29 6.29
C ALA A 143 -20.79 25.76 6.25
N ILE A 144 -19.82 25.22 5.50
CA ILE A 144 -19.55 23.77 5.45
C ILE A 144 -18.91 23.33 6.77
N LEU A 145 -17.96 24.10 7.30
CA LEU A 145 -17.24 23.81 8.55
C LEU A 145 -18.17 23.77 9.78
N THR A 146 -19.19 24.61 9.83
CA THR A 146 -20.12 24.68 10.98
C THR A 146 -21.17 23.57 11.02
N ARG A 147 -21.38 22.84 9.92
CA ARG A 147 -22.30 21.70 9.90
C ARG A 147 -21.55 20.44 10.30
N THR A 148 -21.76 19.98 11.53
CA THR A 148 -21.20 18.73 12.07
C THR A 148 -22.31 17.70 12.25
N THR A 149 -22.07 16.46 11.82
CA THR A 149 -22.93 15.32 12.16
C THR A 149 -22.59 14.75 13.53
N THR A 150 -23.47 13.93 14.10
CA THR A 150 -23.20 13.23 15.37
C THR A 150 -21.95 12.36 15.30
N VAL A 151 -21.76 11.65 14.17
CA VAL A 151 -20.57 10.82 13.93
C VAL A 151 -19.30 11.68 13.87
N GLU A 152 -19.35 12.83 13.21
CA GLU A 152 -18.19 13.73 13.14
C GLU A 152 -17.77 14.26 14.52
N MET A 153 -18.74 14.52 15.40
CA MET A 153 -18.49 14.92 16.80
C MET A 153 -17.96 13.77 17.64
N GLU A 154 -18.52 12.56 17.50
CA GLU A 154 -18.11 11.37 18.26
C GLU A 154 -16.65 11.00 17.99
N TYR A 155 -16.25 10.98 16.71
CA TYR A 155 -14.93 10.53 16.28
C TYR A 155 -13.90 11.65 16.08
N ASN A 156 -14.30 12.91 16.33
CA ASN A 156 -13.47 14.09 16.08
C ASN A 156 -12.84 14.12 14.68
N VAL A 157 -13.67 13.84 13.68
CA VAL A 157 -13.28 13.71 12.28
C VAL A 157 -14.33 14.37 11.39
N ARG A 158 -13.92 14.87 10.22
CA ARG A 158 -14.84 15.38 9.21
C ARG A 158 -15.07 14.30 8.15
N CYS A 159 -16.32 14.12 7.74
CA CYS A 159 -16.72 13.14 6.73
C CYS A 159 -17.02 13.78 5.37
N ASN A 160 -17.19 15.10 5.33
CA ASN A 160 -17.33 15.82 4.06
C ASN A 160 -16.00 15.83 3.28
N PRO A 161 -15.95 15.41 1.99
CA PRO A 161 -14.73 15.34 1.20
C PRO A 161 -13.89 16.62 1.18
N ALA A 162 -14.52 17.80 1.13
CA ALA A 162 -13.80 19.07 1.15
C ALA A 162 -13.15 19.37 2.50
N CYS A 163 -13.81 18.98 3.59
CA CYS A 163 -13.22 19.06 4.92
C CYS A 163 -12.09 18.04 5.12
N ILE A 164 -12.22 16.83 4.57
CA ILE A 164 -11.16 15.80 4.63
C ILE A 164 -9.92 16.27 3.88
N ALA A 165 -10.10 16.78 2.65
CA ALA A 165 -9.01 17.21 1.77
C ALA A 165 -8.24 18.42 2.31
N SER A 166 -8.91 19.32 3.03
CA SER A 166 -8.33 20.55 3.59
C SER A 166 -7.87 20.43 5.05
N ASP A 167 -8.08 19.28 5.69
CA ASP A 167 -7.63 19.05 7.06
C ASP A 167 -6.10 19.14 7.13
N PRO A 168 -5.52 20.01 7.99
CA PRO A 168 -4.08 20.11 8.16
C PRO A 168 -3.40 18.79 8.56
N ARG A 169 -4.13 17.87 9.20
CA ARG A 169 -3.63 16.52 9.51
C ARG A 169 -3.46 15.67 8.26
N ASN A 170 -4.19 15.96 7.18
CA ASN A 170 -4.22 15.13 5.97
C ASN A 170 -3.27 15.61 4.85
N GLN A 171 -2.35 16.54 5.16
CA GLN A 171 -1.45 17.16 4.18
C GLN A 171 -0.58 16.15 3.44
N ASN A 172 -0.03 15.17 4.17
CA ASN A 172 0.82 14.12 3.60
C ASN A 172 0.01 12.87 3.26
N TRP A 173 -0.85 12.42 4.16
CA TRP A 173 -1.72 11.25 4.00
C TRP A 173 -2.99 11.41 4.81
N ILE A 174 -4.07 10.74 4.42
CA ILE A 174 -5.28 10.66 5.24
C ILE A 174 -4.99 9.83 6.49
N GLN A 175 -5.26 10.38 7.67
CA GLN A 175 -5.02 9.75 8.97
C GLN A 175 -6.07 10.11 10.02
N GLY A 176 -6.01 9.46 11.19
CA GLY A 176 -7.06 9.56 12.20
C GLY A 176 -8.15 8.51 12.00
N ALA A 177 -9.34 8.78 12.53
CA ALA A 177 -10.52 7.97 12.30
C ALA A 177 -10.85 7.93 10.80
N PRO A 178 -11.28 6.79 10.23
CA PRO A 178 -11.50 6.64 8.78
C PRO A 178 -12.78 7.37 8.34
N PRO A 179 -12.67 8.54 7.70
CA PRO A 179 -13.81 9.43 7.52
C PRO A 179 -14.83 8.93 6.51
N VAL A 180 -14.39 8.16 5.51
CA VAL A 180 -15.29 7.58 4.50
C VAL A 180 -16.01 6.38 5.10
N PHE A 181 -15.30 5.51 5.83
CA PHE A 181 -15.92 4.38 6.53
C PHE A 181 -17.04 4.82 7.48
N LEU A 182 -16.80 5.89 8.24
CA LEU A 182 -17.74 6.44 9.22
C LEU A 182 -18.93 7.17 8.58
N ASN A 183 -18.83 7.55 7.31
CA ASN A 183 -19.95 8.13 6.58
C ASN A 183 -20.92 7.04 6.09
N ASN A 184 -22.07 6.90 6.73
CA ASN A 184 -23.10 5.93 6.32
C ASN A 184 -23.72 6.21 4.95
N GLU A 185 -23.59 7.43 4.42
CA GLU A 185 -24.05 7.79 3.06
C GLU A 185 -23.02 7.45 1.97
N ALA A 186 -21.81 7.06 2.36
CA ALA A 186 -20.76 6.69 1.41
C ALA A 186 -21.02 5.31 0.76
N PRO A 187 -20.58 5.11 -0.49
CA PRO A 187 -20.67 3.80 -1.14
C PRO A 187 -20.01 2.69 -0.33
N LEU A 188 -20.68 1.53 -0.20
CA LEU A 188 -20.21 0.37 0.56
C LEU A 188 -18.75 0.00 0.24
N ARG A 189 -18.41 -0.06 -1.06
CA ARG A 189 -17.05 -0.37 -1.52
C ARG A 189 -16.02 0.69 -1.09
N ALA A 190 -16.37 1.97 -1.12
CA ALA A 190 -15.49 3.05 -0.66
C ALA A 190 -15.28 2.98 0.86
N ARG A 191 -16.34 2.69 1.61
CA ARG A 191 -16.28 2.46 3.07
C ARG A 191 -15.38 1.28 3.43
N SER A 192 -15.53 0.16 2.71
CA SER A 192 -14.68 -1.03 2.86
C SER A 192 -13.20 -0.69 2.61
N LEU A 193 -12.92 0.06 1.55
CA LEU A 193 -11.56 0.45 1.19
C LEU A 193 -10.89 1.37 2.24
N ASP A 194 -11.64 2.35 2.78
CA ASP A 194 -11.13 3.26 3.81
C ASP A 194 -10.96 2.56 5.18
N ALA A 195 -11.82 1.59 5.50
CA ALA A 195 -11.65 0.73 6.67
C ALA A 195 -10.35 -0.10 6.58
N LEU A 196 -10.06 -0.70 5.42
CA LEU A 196 -8.79 -1.38 5.19
C LEU A 196 -7.59 -0.43 5.32
N ALA A 197 -7.68 0.78 4.76
CA ALA A 197 -6.63 1.78 4.91
C ALA A 197 -6.34 2.10 6.39
N CYS A 198 -7.39 2.26 7.21
CA CYS A 198 -7.28 2.45 8.65
C CYS A 198 -6.61 1.26 9.35
N ALA A 199 -7.05 0.04 9.04
CA ALA A 199 -6.47 -1.17 9.61
C ALA A 199 -4.97 -1.28 9.32
N VAL A 200 -4.57 -0.96 8.08
CA VAL A 200 -3.15 -0.96 7.67
C VAL A 200 -2.34 0.09 8.42
N ARG A 201 -2.83 1.34 8.52
CA ARG A 201 -2.16 2.39 9.30
C ARG A 201 -2.02 2.01 10.78
N THR A 202 -3.08 1.42 11.35
CA THR A 202 -3.10 0.93 12.73
C THR A 202 -2.04 -0.15 12.96
N CYS A 203 -1.92 -1.13 12.06
CA CYS A 203 -0.87 -2.15 12.14
C CYS A 203 0.55 -1.55 12.02
N CYS A 204 0.71 -0.51 11.18
CA CYS A 204 1.98 0.21 11.06
C CYS A 204 2.37 0.89 12.39
N ASP A 205 1.44 1.59 13.04
CA ASP A 205 1.67 2.25 14.32
C ASP A 205 1.99 1.25 15.44
N GLN A 206 1.24 0.14 15.50
CA GLN A 206 1.52 -0.95 16.43
C GLN A 206 2.92 -1.54 16.22
N ALA A 207 3.34 -1.72 14.97
CA ALA A 207 4.70 -2.17 14.65
C ALA A 207 5.73 -1.14 15.13
N ASN A 208 5.54 0.16 14.89
CA ASN A 208 6.43 1.20 15.40
C ASN A 208 6.57 1.13 16.93
N GLY A 209 5.45 0.98 17.66
CA GLY A 209 5.44 0.82 19.11
C GLY A 209 6.21 -0.44 19.58
N ARG A 210 5.98 -1.59 18.92
CA ARG A 210 6.71 -2.84 19.21
C ARG A 210 8.21 -2.68 19.00
N PHE A 211 8.63 -2.09 17.88
CA PHE A 211 10.05 -1.86 17.60
C PHE A 211 10.69 -0.87 18.58
N ALA A 212 9.95 0.14 19.04
CA ALA A 212 10.44 1.07 20.06
C ALA A 212 10.68 0.35 21.40
N ALA A 213 9.76 -0.55 21.79
CA ALA A 213 9.93 -1.40 22.97
C ALA A 213 11.12 -2.36 22.82
N ILE A 214 11.28 -3.00 21.66
CA ILE A 214 12.41 -3.89 21.35
C ILE A 214 13.73 -3.13 21.50
N SER A 215 13.87 -1.96 20.87
CA SER A 215 15.07 -1.12 20.94
C SER A 215 15.43 -0.75 22.39
N LYS A 216 14.42 -0.36 23.19
CA LYS A 216 14.59 -0.07 24.61
C LYS A 216 15.05 -1.29 25.41
N SER A 217 14.46 -2.46 25.16
CA SER A 217 14.80 -3.70 25.87
C SER A 217 16.21 -4.21 25.55
N ALA A 218 16.67 -4.01 24.31
CA ALA A 218 17.96 -4.46 23.84
C ALA A 218 19.15 -3.61 24.36
N LYS A 219 18.89 -2.52 25.11
CA LYS A 219 19.90 -1.51 25.50
C LYS A 219 20.78 -1.10 24.31
N ALA A 220 20.18 -1.00 23.14
CA ALA A 220 20.91 -0.74 21.91
C ALA A 220 21.33 0.74 21.87
N ASN A 221 22.43 1.08 22.55
CA ASN A 221 22.94 2.45 22.70
C ASN A 221 23.25 3.15 21.36
N ASN A 222 23.30 2.40 20.25
CA ASN A 222 23.62 2.90 18.91
C ASN A 222 22.43 2.87 17.94
N MET A 223 21.19 2.63 18.41
CA MET A 223 20.00 2.73 17.56
C MET A 223 19.40 4.13 17.62
N GLU A 224 19.07 4.68 16.47
CA GLU A 224 18.25 5.90 16.38
C GLU A 224 16.89 5.63 17.04
N ALA A 225 16.53 6.49 18.00
CA ALA A 225 15.28 6.35 18.72
C ALA A 225 14.10 6.49 17.75
N ILE A 226 13.14 5.57 17.83
CA ILE A 226 11.90 5.69 17.05
C ILE A 226 11.13 6.91 17.60
N PRO A 227 10.82 7.92 16.77
CA PRO A 227 10.20 9.14 17.26
C PRO A 227 8.81 8.85 17.82
N GLN A 228 8.48 9.43 18.97
CA GLN A 228 7.21 9.17 19.66
C GLN A 228 6.00 9.58 18.81
N GLU A 229 6.14 10.60 17.97
CA GLU A 229 5.13 11.04 17.00
C GLU A 229 4.77 9.98 15.94
N THR A 230 5.64 9.00 15.69
CA THR A 230 5.38 7.85 14.79
C THR A 230 4.67 6.69 15.50
N ILE A 231 4.55 6.77 16.83
CA ILE A 231 3.88 5.78 17.69
C ILE A 231 2.52 6.32 18.11
N ILE A 232 2.44 7.59 18.52
CA ILE A 232 1.21 8.27 18.92
C ILE A 232 0.76 9.18 17.79
N THR A 233 0.27 8.54 16.73
CA THR A 233 -0.24 9.24 15.55
C THR A 233 -1.69 9.67 15.79
N PRO A 234 -2.25 10.55 14.94
CA PRO A 234 -3.70 10.80 14.92
C PRO A 234 -4.52 9.51 14.77
N THR A 235 -4.04 8.54 13.97
CA THR A 235 -4.70 7.24 13.80
C THR A 235 -4.70 6.46 15.11
N THR A 236 -3.54 6.33 15.76
CA THR A 236 -3.43 5.67 17.07
C THR A 236 -4.35 6.31 18.10
N THR A 237 -4.40 7.64 18.14
CA THR A 237 -5.27 8.38 19.08
C THR A 237 -6.75 8.05 18.85
N ALA A 238 -7.19 8.04 17.59
CA ALA A 238 -8.57 7.69 17.25
C ALA A 238 -8.91 6.23 17.59
N VAL A 239 -8.00 5.30 17.29
CA VAL A 239 -8.19 3.87 17.58
C VAL A 239 -8.26 3.62 19.09
N LEU A 240 -7.39 4.23 19.89
CA LEU A 240 -7.44 4.08 21.35
C LEU A 240 -8.71 4.67 21.97
N ALA A 241 -9.23 5.77 21.41
CA ALA A 241 -10.48 6.38 21.88
C ALA A 241 -11.72 5.53 21.56
N HIS A 242 -11.66 4.72 20.50
CA HIS A 242 -12.78 3.91 20.01
C HIS A 242 -12.35 2.46 19.69
N GLU A 243 -11.60 1.83 20.60
CA GLU A 243 -10.93 0.55 20.36
C GLU A 243 -11.90 -0.56 19.95
N SER A 244 -13.08 -0.59 20.58
CA SER A 244 -14.13 -1.57 20.27
C SER A 244 -14.68 -1.46 18.85
N GLN A 245 -14.44 -0.37 18.15
CA GLN A 245 -14.94 -0.13 16.80
C GLN A 245 -13.81 -0.05 15.79
N LEU A 246 -12.75 0.71 16.08
CA LEU A 246 -11.71 1.07 15.12
C LEU A 246 -10.44 0.21 15.19
N CYS A 247 -10.35 -0.79 16.07
CA CYS A 247 -9.19 -1.69 16.07
C CYS A 247 -9.07 -2.41 14.71
N SER A 248 -7.85 -2.77 14.33
CA SER A 248 -7.55 -3.34 13.01
C SER A 248 -8.40 -4.56 12.68
N ARG A 249 -8.67 -5.45 13.66
CA ARG A 249 -9.53 -6.62 13.50
C ARG A 249 -10.97 -6.23 13.14
N ASN A 250 -11.56 -5.31 13.91
CA ASN A 250 -12.94 -4.88 13.68
C ASN A 250 -13.08 -4.08 12.37
N MET A 251 -12.04 -3.35 11.96
CA MET A 251 -12.01 -2.69 10.66
C MET A 251 -11.97 -3.67 9.49
N VAL A 252 -11.20 -4.75 9.59
CA VAL A 252 -11.16 -5.80 8.56
C VAL A 252 -12.51 -6.54 8.48
N LEU A 253 -13.09 -6.92 9.63
CA LEU A 253 -14.42 -7.54 9.69
C LEU A 253 -15.50 -6.64 9.10
N SER A 254 -15.50 -5.35 9.47
CA SER A 254 -16.44 -4.38 8.93
C SER A 254 -16.26 -4.19 7.42
N ALA A 255 -15.01 -4.13 6.96
CA ALA A 255 -14.69 -4.02 5.53
C ALA A 255 -15.24 -5.22 4.76
N PHE A 256 -15.09 -6.43 5.31
CA PHE A 256 -15.60 -7.67 4.73
C PHE A 256 -17.13 -7.65 4.61
N SER A 257 -17.84 -7.35 5.70
CA SER A 257 -19.31 -7.26 5.67
C SER A 257 -19.83 -6.20 4.69
N LEU A 258 -19.15 -5.05 4.57
CA LEU A 258 -19.50 -4.02 3.60
C LEU A 258 -19.30 -4.50 2.15
N LEU A 259 -18.26 -5.27 1.88
CA LEU A 259 -17.98 -5.79 0.55
C LEU A 259 -18.97 -6.89 0.16
N GLU A 260 -19.31 -7.80 1.08
CA GLU A 260 -20.34 -8.82 0.86
C GLU A 260 -21.71 -8.18 0.55
N GLN A 261 -22.12 -7.17 1.33
CA GLN A 261 -23.35 -6.42 1.07
C GLN A 261 -23.33 -5.80 -0.34
N TYR A 262 -22.19 -5.24 -0.76
CA TYR A 262 -22.04 -4.70 -2.11
C TYR A 262 -22.16 -5.78 -3.18
N GLU A 263 -21.52 -6.93 -3.01
CA GLU A 263 -21.52 -8.01 -4.00
C GLU A 263 -22.90 -8.67 -4.13
N GLN A 264 -23.66 -8.75 -3.03
CA GLN A 264 -25.05 -9.23 -3.04
C GLN A 264 -25.98 -8.35 -3.88
N VAL A 265 -25.80 -7.03 -3.84
CA VAL A 265 -26.60 -6.08 -4.63
C VAL A 265 -26.03 -5.83 -6.04
N THR A 266 -24.83 -6.32 -6.33
CA THR A 266 -24.12 -6.12 -7.61
C THR A 266 -23.54 -7.43 -8.18
N PRO A 267 -24.37 -8.45 -8.46
CA PRO A 267 -23.93 -9.83 -8.75
C PRO A 267 -23.13 -10.01 -10.06
N ASN A 268 -23.22 -9.05 -11.00
CA ASN A 268 -22.46 -9.06 -12.25
C ASN A 268 -21.20 -8.15 -12.22
N SER A 269 -20.82 -7.63 -11.05
CA SER A 269 -19.62 -6.81 -10.94
C SER A 269 -18.34 -7.65 -11.06
N HIS A 270 -17.28 -7.06 -11.62
CA HIS A 270 -15.96 -7.69 -11.66
C HIS A 270 -15.56 -8.14 -10.25
N LYS A 271 -15.03 -9.37 -10.13
CA LYS A 271 -14.61 -9.93 -8.84
C LYS A 271 -13.66 -8.96 -8.15
N ASN A 272 -13.98 -8.54 -6.92
CA ASN A 272 -13.17 -7.59 -6.13
C ASN A 272 -11.90 -8.24 -5.57
N GLN A 273 -11.20 -9.04 -6.37
CA GLN A 273 -10.09 -9.90 -5.96
C GLN A 273 -8.97 -9.14 -5.25
N GLY A 274 -8.66 -7.91 -5.67
CA GLY A 274 -7.67 -7.08 -5.00
C GLY A 274 -8.06 -6.69 -3.56
N ILE A 275 -9.35 -6.44 -3.31
CA ILE A 275 -9.83 -6.10 -1.96
C ILE A 275 -9.88 -7.37 -1.10
N HIS A 276 -10.43 -8.47 -1.64
CA HIS A 276 -10.45 -9.78 -0.98
C HIS A 276 -9.05 -10.26 -0.60
N LEU A 277 -8.06 -10.08 -1.49
CA LEU A 277 -6.66 -10.40 -1.20
C LEU A 277 -6.14 -9.65 0.03
N VAL A 278 -6.41 -8.34 0.13
CA VAL A 278 -5.95 -7.54 1.28
C VAL A 278 -6.69 -7.93 2.54
N MET A 279 -7.98 -8.27 2.46
CA MET A 279 -8.75 -8.80 3.58
C MET A 279 -8.18 -10.12 4.09
N SER A 280 -7.99 -11.11 3.20
CA SER A 280 -7.40 -12.41 3.57
C SER A 280 -6.00 -12.26 4.15
N ALA A 281 -5.18 -11.36 3.60
CA ALA A 281 -3.86 -11.08 4.17
C ALA A 281 -3.97 -10.50 5.59
N MET A 282 -4.79 -9.48 5.77
CA MET A 282 -4.97 -8.85 7.09
C MET A 282 -5.59 -9.79 8.12
N ASP A 283 -6.54 -10.62 7.72
CA ASP A 283 -7.14 -11.66 8.56
C ASP A 283 -6.08 -12.63 9.08
N ALA A 284 -5.23 -13.15 8.18
CA ALA A 284 -4.10 -14.01 8.57
C ALA A 284 -3.12 -13.31 9.53
N PHE A 285 -2.91 -12.00 9.40
CA PHE A 285 -1.94 -11.24 10.20
C PHE A 285 -2.46 -10.86 11.59
N LEU A 286 -3.78 -10.76 11.73
CA LEU A 286 -4.46 -10.27 12.93
C LEU A 286 -5.09 -11.39 13.76
N ASP A 287 -5.19 -12.60 13.21
CA ASP A 287 -5.59 -13.75 13.99
C ASP A 287 -4.48 -14.03 15.03
N ASN A 288 -4.86 -13.99 16.30
CA ASN A 288 -3.97 -14.35 17.39
C ASN A 288 -4.26 -15.82 17.61
N GLY A 289 -3.40 -16.72 17.12
CA GLY A 289 -3.50 -18.14 17.48
C GLY A 289 -3.72 -18.23 18.98
N ASP A 290 -4.72 -19.01 19.39
CA ASP A 290 -5.39 -18.94 20.68
C ASP A 290 -4.47 -18.53 21.85
N ASP A 291 -4.95 -17.61 22.69
CA ASP A 291 -4.32 -17.14 23.94
C ASP A 291 -4.03 -18.29 24.96
N ASP A 292 -4.28 -19.55 24.59
CA ASP A 292 -4.13 -20.77 25.38
C ASP A 292 -2.70 -21.36 25.39
N GLY A 293 -1.72 -20.66 24.82
CA GLY A 293 -0.29 -20.94 25.06
C GLY A 293 0.32 -22.09 24.25
N ASP A 294 -0.48 -22.81 23.45
CA ASP A 294 0.01 -23.71 22.39
C ASP A 294 0.27 -22.87 21.13
N GLY A 295 1.41 -22.17 21.10
CA GLY A 295 1.79 -21.33 19.97
C GLY A 295 1.75 -22.08 18.64
N GLY A 296 1.03 -21.56 17.64
CA GLY A 296 0.87 -22.18 16.32
C GLY A 296 0.04 -21.34 15.37
N PHE A 297 -0.05 -21.78 14.11
CA PHE A 297 -0.97 -21.21 13.11
C PHE A 297 -2.33 -21.89 13.22
N THR A 298 -3.41 -21.11 13.24
CA THR A 298 -4.78 -21.62 13.19
C THR A 298 -5.15 -22.11 11.78
N ASP A 299 -6.15 -22.97 11.66
CA ASP A 299 -6.66 -23.40 10.35
C ASP A 299 -7.18 -22.20 9.53
N SER A 300 -7.82 -21.22 10.18
CA SER A 300 -8.25 -19.97 9.54
C SER A 300 -7.07 -19.19 8.98
N GLN A 301 -5.98 -19.04 9.74
CA GLN A 301 -4.75 -18.39 9.25
C GLN A 301 -4.17 -19.12 8.04
N ILE A 302 -4.08 -20.45 8.09
CA ILE A 302 -3.55 -21.25 6.98
C ILE A 302 -4.40 -21.05 5.72
N GLN A 303 -5.72 -21.14 5.85
CA GLN A 303 -6.65 -20.92 4.73
C GLN A 303 -6.55 -19.49 4.17
N SER A 304 -6.47 -18.48 5.03
CA SER A 304 -6.30 -17.08 4.61
C SER A 304 -4.97 -16.85 3.89
N LEU A 305 -3.86 -17.46 4.33
CA LEU A 305 -2.56 -17.41 3.65
C LEU A 305 -2.58 -18.11 2.28
N LEU A 306 -3.19 -19.29 2.20
CA LEU A 306 -3.34 -20.02 0.93
C LEU A 306 -4.26 -19.27 -0.04
N SER A 307 -5.33 -18.65 0.46
CA SER A 307 -6.22 -17.78 -0.33
C SER A 307 -5.45 -16.62 -0.96
N VAL A 308 -4.59 -15.92 -0.20
CA VAL A 308 -3.71 -14.87 -0.74
C VAL A 308 -2.79 -15.42 -1.83
N ALA A 309 -2.14 -16.56 -1.59
CA ALA A 309 -1.23 -17.17 -2.56
C ALA A 309 -1.97 -17.52 -3.85
N ASN A 310 -3.11 -18.20 -3.76
CA ASN A 310 -3.91 -18.64 -4.89
C ASN A 310 -4.45 -17.47 -5.72
N ILE A 311 -4.99 -16.43 -5.07
CA ILE A 311 -5.47 -15.24 -5.78
C ILE A 311 -4.35 -14.60 -6.62
N VAL A 312 -3.13 -14.50 -6.07
CA VAL A 312 -1.97 -13.93 -6.78
C VAL A 312 -1.43 -14.86 -7.86
N ILE A 313 -1.45 -16.17 -7.63
CA ILE A 313 -1.02 -17.16 -8.64
C ILE A 313 -1.96 -17.11 -9.86
N GLU A 314 -3.27 -17.03 -9.62
CA GLU A 314 -4.29 -16.90 -10.67
C GLU A 314 -4.25 -15.52 -11.34
N ASN A 315 -3.92 -14.46 -10.58
CA ASN A 315 -3.96 -13.08 -11.05
C ASN A 315 -2.66 -12.33 -10.71
N PRO A 316 -1.50 -12.66 -11.32
CA PRO A 316 -0.21 -12.08 -10.97
C PRO A 316 -0.14 -10.56 -11.12
N LEU A 317 -1.00 -10.00 -11.96
CA LEU A 317 -1.09 -8.56 -12.19
C LEU A 317 -1.56 -7.78 -10.95
N LEU A 318 -2.18 -8.45 -9.97
CA LEU A 318 -2.53 -7.85 -8.67
C LEU A 318 -1.29 -7.37 -7.90
N LEU A 319 -0.10 -7.90 -8.17
CA LEU A 319 1.16 -7.37 -7.61
C LEU A 319 1.44 -5.94 -8.10
N HIS A 320 0.89 -5.55 -9.24
CA HIS A 320 0.91 -4.20 -9.80
C HIS A 320 -0.30 -3.38 -9.37
N HIS A 321 -1.08 -3.80 -8.37
CA HIS A 321 -2.10 -2.93 -7.78
C HIS A 321 -1.47 -1.90 -6.85
N ALA A 322 -1.99 -0.68 -6.90
CA ALA A 322 -1.51 0.41 -6.07
C ALA A 322 -1.86 0.17 -4.59
N GLY A 323 -1.21 0.89 -3.69
CA GLY A 323 -1.42 0.72 -2.25
C GLY A 323 -0.60 -0.42 -1.64
N PRO A 324 -1.02 -0.98 -0.50
CA PRO A 324 -0.20 -1.89 0.30
C PRO A 324 -0.10 -3.33 -0.25
N THR A 325 -0.81 -3.66 -1.34
CA THR A 325 -1.01 -5.02 -1.87
C THR A 325 0.28 -5.83 -1.98
N TYR A 326 1.30 -5.32 -2.69
CA TYR A 326 2.58 -6.04 -2.85
C TYR A 326 3.26 -6.37 -1.52
N HIS A 327 3.20 -5.45 -0.55
CA HIS A 327 3.76 -5.66 0.78
C HIS A 327 2.96 -6.69 1.58
N MET A 328 1.63 -6.67 1.48
CA MET A 328 0.77 -7.67 2.10
C MET A 328 1.05 -9.08 1.57
N VAL A 329 1.14 -9.24 0.25
CA VAL A 329 1.47 -10.55 -0.36
C VAL A 329 2.87 -11.03 0.07
N SER A 330 3.84 -10.10 0.13
CA SER A 330 5.19 -10.43 0.60
C SER A 330 5.23 -10.85 2.07
N ASN A 331 4.40 -10.25 2.92
CA ASN A 331 4.26 -10.63 4.32
C ASN A 331 3.61 -12.01 4.45
N ALA A 332 2.56 -12.30 3.67
CA ALA A 332 1.92 -13.62 3.62
C ALA A 332 2.91 -14.72 3.19
N ALA A 333 3.74 -14.45 2.19
CA ALA A 333 4.80 -15.38 1.78
C ALA A 333 5.81 -15.67 2.89
N VAL A 334 6.14 -14.68 3.75
CA VAL A 334 7.00 -14.90 4.92
C VAL A 334 6.29 -15.72 6.00
N MET A 335 4.99 -15.51 6.20
CA MET A 335 4.22 -16.35 7.13
C MET A 335 4.14 -17.79 6.66
N LEU A 336 4.00 -18.04 5.35
CA LEU A 336 4.13 -19.39 4.78
C LEU A 336 5.51 -20.01 5.07
N CYS A 337 6.60 -19.22 5.06
CA CYS A 337 7.92 -19.72 5.49
C CYS A 337 7.92 -20.19 6.95
N HIS A 338 7.31 -19.42 7.85
CA HIS A 338 7.21 -19.78 9.28
C HIS A 338 6.36 -21.03 9.47
N LEU A 339 5.24 -21.15 8.75
CA LEU A 339 4.38 -22.32 8.76
C LEU A 339 5.14 -23.58 8.29
N LEU A 340 5.81 -23.50 7.13
CA LEU A 340 6.63 -24.59 6.60
C LEU A 340 7.75 -24.99 7.57
N ASN A 341 8.42 -24.02 8.19
CA ASN A 341 9.44 -24.29 9.21
C ASN A 341 8.84 -24.98 10.44
N SER A 342 7.65 -24.58 10.88
CA SER A 342 6.97 -25.17 12.03
C SER A 342 6.58 -26.62 11.76
N MET A 343 5.95 -26.89 10.61
CA MET A 343 5.61 -28.25 10.17
C MET A 343 6.86 -29.13 10.00
N TYR A 344 7.93 -28.59 9.42
CA TYR A 344 9.21 -29.30 9.27
C TYR A 344 9.81 -29.71 10.62
N MET A 345 9.78 -28.80 11.61
CA MET A 345 10.32 -29.05 12.94
C MET A 345 9.47 -30.05 13.74
N MET A 346 8.14 -29.95 13.67
CA MET A 346 7.21 -30.90 14.31
C MET A 346 7.45 -32.34 13.81
N LYS A 347 7.80 -32.50 12.53
CA LYS A 347 8.15 -33.79 11.94
C LYS A 347 9.57 -34.24 12.26
N GLY A 348 10.28 -33.66 13.23
CA GLY A 348 11.65 -34.06 13.57
C GLY A 348 12.67 -33.77 12.47
N GLY A 349 12.37 -32.79 11.61
CA GLY A 349 13.22 -32.35 10.50
C GLY A 349 13.39 -33.38 9.39
N ALA A 350 14.60 -33.44 8.83
CA ALA A 350 14.93 -34.26 7.67
C ALA A 350 14.56 -35.73 7.82
N ASN A 351 14.73 -36.28 9.01
CA ASN A 351 14.56 -37.70 9.27
C ASN A 351 13.08 -38.10 9.34
N GLY A 352 12.20 -37.27 9.91
CA GLY A 352 10.79 -37.64 9.99
C GLY A 352 10.01 -37.35 8.71
N ILE A 353 10.37 -36.33 7.92
CA ILE A 353 9.79 -36.17 6.56
C ILE A 353 10.10 -37.38 5.69
N ARG A 354 11.35 -37.88 5.69
CA ARG A 354 11.74 -39.08 4.93
C ARG A 354 10.93 -40.31 5.36
N LYS A 355 10.80 -40.51 6.67
CA LYS A 355 10.05 -41.65 7.24
C LYS A 355 8.57 -41.61 6.86
N GLU A 356 7.96 -40.43 6.79
CA GLU A 356 6.57 -40.27 6.41
C GLU A 356 6.33 -40.48 4.91
N GLN A 357 7.28 -40.06 4.06
CA GLN A 357 7.29 -40.38 2.63
C GLN A 357 7.40 -41.88 2.37
N GLU A 358 8.20 -42.60 3.16
CA GLU A 358 8.34 -44.06 3.08
C GLU A 358 7.09 -44.82 3.57
N LEU A 359 6.32 -44.24 4.49
CA LEU A 359 5.11 -44.84 5.07
C LEU A 359 3.81 -44.47 4.33
N GLY A 360 3.90 -43.76 3.20
CA GLY A 360 2.76 -43.47 2.32
C GLY A 360 2.00 -42.17 2.62
N GLY A 361 2.55 -41.25 3.42
CA GLY A 361 2.10 -39.86 3.59
C GLY A 361 0.69 -39.67 4.18
N GLY A 362 0.59 -39.12 5.40
CA GLY A 362 -0.69 -38.72 5.99
C GLY A 362 -1.23 -37.39 5.47
N MET A 363 -2.38 -36.94 6.00
CA MET A 363 -3.00 -35.64 5.68
C MET A 363 -2.05 -34.45 5.90
N GLU A 364 -1.21 -34.51 6.94
CA GLU A 364 -0.20 -33.48 7.23
C GLU A 364 0.92 -33.42 6.19
N ALA A 365 1.27 -34.55 5.54
CA ALA A 365 2.24 -34.57 4.45
C ALA A 365 1.65 -33.90 3.20
N ALA A 366 0.39 -34.21 2.86
CA ALA A 366 -0.31 -33.57 1.75
C ALA A 366 -0.42 -32.04 1.95
N MET A 367 -0.79 -31.60 3.17
CA MET A 367 -0.86 -30.18 3.51
C MET A 367 0.52 -29.50 3.41
N PHE A 368 1.59 -30.15 3.86
CA PHE A 368 2.95 -29.61 3.73
C PHE A 368 3.33 -29.39 2.27
N GLU A 369 3.07 -30.36 1.40
CA GLU A 369 3.34 -30.26 -0.04
C GLU A 369 2.49 -29.16 -0.70
N GLU A 370 1.20 -29.06 -0.37
CA GLU A 370 0.31 -28.00 -0.88
C GLU A 370 0.81 -26.60 -0.51
N ILE A 371 1.20 -26.41 0.76
CA ILE A 371 1.77 -25.14 1.24
C ILE A 371 3.10 -24.85 0.55
N LEU A 372 3.95 -25.87 0.37
CA LEU A 372 5.26 -25.72 -0.29
C LEU A 372 5.12 -25.35 -1.77
N ASP A 373 4.18 -25.95 -2.49
CA ASP A 373 3.90 -25.67 -3.89
C ASP A 373 3.35 -24.25 -4.06
N SER A 374 2.34 -23.88 -3.25
CA SER A 374 1.76 -22.54 -3.21
C SER A 374 2.83 -21.50 -2.89
N PHE A 375 3.66 -21.73 -1.88
CA PHE A 375 4.79 -20.86 -1.53
C PHE A 375 5.78 -20.73 -2.69
N THR A 376 6.15 -21.84 -3.33
CA THR A 376 7.14 -21.85 -4.40
C THR A 376 6.66 -21.07 -5.62
N ALA A 377 5.39 -21.23 -5.99
CA ALA A 377 4.77 -20.47 -7.08
C ALA A 377 4.71 -18.96 -6.74
N LEU A 378 4.18 -18.62 -5.57
CA LEU A 378 4.08 -17.24 -5.10
C LEU A 378 5.45 -16.54 -5.05
N ARG A 379 6.46 -17.25 -4.53
CA ARG A 379 7.83 -16.77 -4.43
C ARG A 379 8.43 -16.42 -5.79
N LYS A 380 8.20 -17.26 -6.82
CA LYS A 380 8.68 -16.97 -8.18
C LYS A 380 8.08 -15.66 -8.70
N LEU A 381 6.77 -15.46 -8.51
CA LEU A 381 6.07 -14.22 -8.91
C LEU A 381 6.62 -13.00 -8.16
N LEU A 382 6.78 -13.09 -6.83
CA LEU A 382 7.33 -12.01 -6.01
C LEU A 382 8.77 -11.66 -6.39
N VAL A 383 9.61 -12.65 -6.70
CA VAL A 383 11.00 -12.42 -7.13
C VAL A 383 11.04 -11.70 -8.49
N ILE A 384 10.19 -12.11 -9.44
CA ILE A 384 10.10 -11.46 -10.76
C ILE A 384 9.62 -10.02 -10.61
N HIS A 385 8.54 -9.80 -9.85
CA HIS A 385 7.98 -8.47 -9.62
C HIS A 385 8.99 -7.56 -8.90
N ARG A 386 9.62 -8.03 -7.81
CA ARG A 386 10.61 -7.26 -7.04
C ARG A 386 11.78 -6.76 -7.88
N ARG A 387 12.21 -7.51 -8.90
CA ARG A 387 13.31 -7.10 -9.81
C ARG A 387 12.95 -5.90 -10.68
N LYS A 388 11.66 -5.67 -10.95
CA LYS A 388 11.16 -4.55 -11.75
C LYS A 388 10.93 -3.28 -10.91
N LEU A 389 10.97 -3.38 -9.59
CA LEU A 389 10.73 -2.25 -8.68
C LEU A 389 12.03 -1.49 -8.34
N PRO A 390 11.98 -0.16 -8.20
CA PRO A 390 13.04 0.64 -7.57
C PRO A 390 13.33 0.16 -6.14
N ILE A 391 14.57 0.29 -5.65
CA ILE A 391 14.98 -0.28 -4.35
C ILE A 391 14.10 0.21 -3.20
N LYS A 392 13.75 1.49 -3.19
CA LYS A 392 12.87 2.13 -2.19
C LYS A 392 11.47 1.51 -2.09
N LEU A 393 11.00 0.85 -3.16
CA LEU A 393 9.69 0.19 -3.20
C LEU A 393 9.76 -1.31 -2.91
N ARG A 394 10.97 -1.88 -2.88
CA ARG A 394 11.11 -3.32 -2.69
C ARG A 394 10.73 -3.72 -1.26
N CYS A 395 9.89 -4.75 -1.17
CA CYS A 395 9.69 -5.46 0.07
C CYS A 395 10.89 -6.39 0.35
N HIS A 396 10.84 -7.12 1.46
CA HIS A 396 11.89 -8.06 1.82
C HIS A 396 12.08 -9.14 0.75
N SER A 397 13.29 -9.69 0.66
CA SER A 397 13.55 -10.84 -0.21
C SER A 397 12.80 -12.07 0.31
N ILE A 398 12.27 -12.89 -0.60
CA ILE A 398 11.64 -14.16 -0.20
C ILE A 398 12.68 -15.30 -0.32
N PRO A 399 13.13 -15.89 0.80
CA PRO A 399 14.20 -16.89 0.81
C PRO A 399 13.80 -18.19 0.10
N ARG A 400 14.81 -18.98 -0.28
CA ARG A 400 14.62 -20.30 -0.90
C ARG A 400 14.41 -21.36 0.20
N PRO A 401 13.56 -22.37 -0.02
CA PRO A 401 13.68 -23.63 0.70
C PRO A 401 15.04 -24.26 0.42
N SER A 402 15.56 -24.99 1.40
CA SER A 402 16.79 -25.76 1.24
C SER A 402 16.56 -26.91 0.25
N LEU A 403 17.35 -26.95 -0.84
CA LEU A 403 17.27 -28.00 -1.87
C LEU A 403 17.71 -29.38 -1.36
N VAL A 404 18.51 -29.40 -0.30
CA VAL A 404 18.92 -30.60 0.42
C VAL A 404 18.33 -30.48 1.81
N LEU A 405 17.70 -31.56 2.30
CA LEU A 405 17.13 -31.57 3.64
C LEU A 405 18.20 -31.11 4.65
N PRO A 406 17.95 -30.02 5.40
CA PRO A 406 18.93 -29.44 6.29
C PRO A 406 19.45 -30.47 7.30
N VAL A 407 20.72 -30.31 7.72
CA VAL A 407 21.25 -31.02 8.88
C VAL A 407 20.35 -30.74 10.09
N ASN A 408 20.11 -31.76 10.93
CA ASN A 408 19.25 -31.65 12.11
C ASN A 408 19.54 -30.36 12.91
N GLY A 409 18.48 -29.60 13.23
CA GLY A 409 18.55 -28.33 13.96
C GLY A 409 18.64 -27.07 13.10
N LYS A 410 18.71 -27.18 11.77
CA LYS A 410 18.57 -26.03 10.85
C LYS A 410 17.14 -25.88 10.33
N PRO A 411 16.66 -24.64 10.10
CA PRO A 411 15.34 -24.42 9.52
C PRO A 411 15.30 -24.91 8.06
N PHE A 412 14.11 -25.31 7.61
CA PHE A 412 13.87 -25.68 6.22
C PHE A 412 14.06 -24.48 5.28
N ILE A 413 13.57 -23.32 5.71
CA ILE A 413 13.74 -22.02 5.06
C ILE A 413 14.46 -21.07 6.03
N ASP A 414 15.65 -20.63 5.65
CA ASP A 414 16.43 -19.69 6.46
C ASP A 414 15.93 -18.25 6.25
N LEU A 415 15.18 -17.73 7.22
CA LEU A 415 14.78 -16.32 7.27
C LEU A 415 15.90 -15.41 7.76
N GLY A 416 16.98 -15.99 8.30
CA GLY A 416 18.01 -15.28 9.03
C GLY A 416 18.84 -14.32 8.16
N GLU A 417 19.02 -14.65 6.88
CA GLU A 417 19.75 -13.85 5.89
C GLU A 417 18.83 -13.01 5.00
N THR A 418 17.54 -12.93 5.32
CA THR A 418 16.56 -12.20 4.52
C THR A 418 16.88 -10.71 4.49
N LEU A 419 17.01 -10.14 3.30
CA LEU A 419 17.10 -8.69 3.12
C LEU A 419 15.76 -8.07 3.52
N LEU A 420 15.76 -7.24 4.56
CA LEU A 420 14.53 -6.72 5.16
C LEU A 420 13.93 -5.52 4.40
N CYS A 421 12.61 -5.34 4.54
CA CYS A 421 11.85 -4.19 4.05
C CYS A 421 12.13 -2.90 4.88
N ALA A 422 11.69 -1.72 4.42
CA ALA A 422 11.92 -0.42 5.09
C ALA A 422 10.81 -0.13 6.07
N CYS A 423 9.62 -0.61 5.70
CA CYS A 423 8.46 -0.67 6.55
C CYS A 423 8.75 -1.64 7.72
N ARG A 424 8.76 -1.11 8.94
CA ARG A 424 8.87 -1.87 10.19
C ARG A 424 7.72 -2.87 10.34
N GLY A 425 6.53 -2.52 9.84
CA GLY A 425 5.40 -3.44 9.74
C GLY A 425 5.76 -4.73 8.99
N CYS A 426 6.39 -4.61 7.80
CA CYS A 426 6.89 -5.77 7.06
C CYS A 426 8.04 -6.49 7.78
N GLN A 427 8.96 -5.75 8.41
CA GLN A 427 10.07 -6.35 9.17
C GLN A 427 9.57 -7.24 10.31
N GLY A 428 8.48 -6.84 10.99
CA GLY A 428 7.89 -7.60 12.09
C GLY A 428 7.60 -9.06 11.74
N PHE A 429 7.10 -9.33 10.52
CA PHE A 429 6.83 -10.69 10.06
C PHE A 429 8.10 -11.54 9.93
N VAL A 430 9.18 -10.97 9.41
CA VAL A 430 10.46 -11.71 9.27
C VAL A 430 11.09 -11.96 10.64
N LEU A 431 10.97 -10.99 11.55
CA LEU A 431 11.64 -11.01 12.85
C LEU A 431 10.83 -11.69 13.97
N MET A 432 9.64 -12.19 13.67
CA MET A 432 8.74 -12.84 14.63
C MET A 432 9.41 -13.95 15.47
N ALA A 433 10.29 -14.74 14.84
CA ALA A 433 10.99 -15.86 15.49
C ALA A 433 12.32 -15.46 16.18
N CYS A 434 12.69 -14.17 16.16
CA CYS A 434 13.94 -13.69 16.74
C CYS A 434 13.73 -13.19 18.17
N SER A 435 14.75 -13.35 19.03
CA SER A 435 14.78 -12.63 20.31
C SER A 435 14.83 -11.11 20.07
N PRO A 436 14.35 -10.27 20.99
CA PRO A 436 14.37 -8.81 20.82
C PRO A 436 15.74 -8.23 20.45
N VAL A 437 16.81 -8.77 21.04
CA VAL A 437 18.19 -8.33 20.75
C VAL A 437 18.58 -8.67 19.31
N VAL A 438 18.29 -9.89 18.85
CA VAL A 438 18.59 -10.31 17.47
C VAL A 438 17.74 -9.54 16.46
N ALA A 439 16.47 -9.31 16.77
CA ALA A 439 15.57 -8.50 15.95
C ALA A 439 16.10 -7.07 15.78
N ALA A 440 16.52 -6.42 16.88
CA ALA A 440 17.10 -5.09 16.87
C ALA A 440 18.37 -5.00 16.00
N GLN A 441 19.31 -5.93 16.19
CA GLN A 441 20.56 -5.97 15.44
C GLN A 441 20.33 -6.19 13.93
N LYS A 442 19.41 -7.08 13.56
CA LYS A 442 19.08 -7.35 12.15
C LYS A 442 18.38 -6.17 11.48
N ALA A 443 17.45 -5.53 12.18
CA ALA A 443 16.78 -4.34 11.68
C ALA A 443 17.79 -3.21 11.39
N GLN A 444 18.77 -3.02 12.29
CA GLN A 444 19.84 -2.04 12.11
C GLN A 444 20.75 -2.38 10.92
N ALA A 445 21.24 -3.62 10.84
CA ALA A 445 22.11 -4.04 9.74
C ALA A 445 21.42 -3.91 8.37
N ALA A 446 20.12 -4.18 8.31
CA ALA A 446 19.34 -4.03 7.10
C ALA A 446 19.15 -2.56 6.67
N ALA A 447 18.99 -1.64 7.62
CA ALA A 447 18.95 -0.20 7.32
C ALA A 447 20.27 0.24 6.67
N THR A 448 21.41 -0.06 7.30
CA THR A 448 22.74 0.29 6.75
C THR A 448 22.97 -0.32 5.37
N LYS A 449 22.64 -1.60 5.17
CA LYS A 449 22.81 -2.27 3.87
C LYS A 449 22.02 -1.59 2.76
N ARG A 450 20.85 -1.03 3.10
CA ARG A 450 20.01 -0.36 2.13
C ARG A 450 20.44 1.05 1.81
N ASP A 451 20.97 1.78 2.77
CA ASP A 451 21.58 3.08 2.47
C ASP A 451 22.74 2.90 1.47
N VAL A 452 23.50 1.81 1.59
CA VAL A 452 24.53 1.43 0.63
C VAL A 452 23.94 1.06 -0.73
N GLU A 453 22.88 0.24 -0.78
CA GLU A 453 22.21 -0.14 -2.03
C GLU A 453 21.57 1.08 -2.73
N ALA A 454 20.93 1.97 -2.00
CA ALA A 454 20.32 3.21 -2.51
C ALA A 454 21.39 4.19 -3.00
N ALA A 455 22.50 4.34 -2.27
CA ALA A 455 23.62 5.16 -2.73
C ALA A 455 24.28 4.58 -3.99
N ARG A 456 24.29 3.25 -4.14
CA ARG A 456 24.77 2.60 -5.36
C ARG A 456 23.81 2.84 -6.53
N GLU A 457 22.51 2.70 -6.32
CA GLU A 457 21.48 2.98 -7.34
C GLU A 457 21.56 4.44 -7.80
N ALA A 458 21.63 5.40 -6.86
CA ALA A 458 21.80 6.82 -7.19
C ALA A 458 23.11 7.11 -7.96
N ARG A 459 24.19 6.38 -7.68
CA ARG A 459 25.45 6.50 -8.44
C ARG A 459 25.36 5.90 -9.83
N VAL A 460 24.63 4.79 -10.00
CA VAL A 460 24.39 4.18 -11.31
C VAL A 460 23.48 5.10 -12.13
N GLU A 461 22.40 5.63 -11.56
CA GLU A 461 21.54 6.63 -12.20
C GLU A 461 22.32 7.88 -12.64
N ALA A 462 23.31 8.32 -11.85
CA ALA A 462 24.18 9.45 -12.18
C ALA A 462 25.31 9.11 -13.18
N ALA A 463 25.77 7.84 -13.23
CA ALA A 463 26.84 7.39 -14.12
C ALA A 463 26.31 6.97 -15.50
N ASP A 464 25.09 6.43 -15.56
CA ASP A 464 24.36 6.11 -16.80
C ASP A 464 23.91 7.37 -17.56
N GLU A 465 24.14 8.59 -17.04
CA GLU A 465 23.99 9.81 -17.85
C GLU A 465 24.99 9.90 -19.01
N LEU A 466 26.11 9.15 -18.97
CA LEU A 466 27.14 9.18 -20.01
C LEU A 466 27.01 8.09 -21.10
N ASP A 467 26.28 6.99 -20.82
CA ASP A 467 26.07 5.84 -21.73
C ASP A 467 24.64 5.81 -22.34
N LYS A 468 23.81 6.85 -22.06
CA LYS A 468 22.42 6.98 -22.52
C LYS A 468 22.21 7.00 -24.03
N ASP A 469 23.22 7.42 -24.80
CA ASP A 469 23.10 7.64 -26.25
C ASP A 469 22.74 6.36 -27.08
N MET A 470 22.78 5.16 -26.49
CA MET A 470 22.49 3.91 -27.20
C MET A 470 21.31 3.06 -26.66
N GLU A 471 20.78 3.36 -25.47
CA GLU A 471 19.53 2.75 -24.95
C GLU A 471 18.35 3.76 -24.91
N ASP A 472 18.56 4.94 -25.49
CA ASP A 472 17.74 6.16 -25.35
C ASP A 472 16.33 6.13 -25.96
N LEU A 473 15.90 5.06 -26.62
CA LEU A 473 14.51 5.00 -27.12
C LEU A 473 13.45 4.76 -26.02
N SER A 474 13.87 4.36 -24.80
CA SER A 474 12.95 4.18 -23.66
C SER A 474 13.08 5.24 -22.57
N HIS A 475 14.17 6.01 -22.57
CA HIS A 475 14.45 7.06 -21.60
C HIS A 475 14.04 8.47 -22.08
N ASP A 476 13.84 8.67 -23.39
CA ASP A 476 13.38 9.93 -23.99
C ASP A 476 11.90 10.27 -23.74
N PHE A 477 11.12 9.40 -23.10
CA PHE A 477 9.75 9.69 -22.68
C PHE A 477 9.69 10.20 -21.24
N ASN A 478 10.57 11.13 -20.86
CA ASN A 478 10.35 11.85 -19.61
C ASN A 478 9.02 12.58 -19.69
N LEU A 479 8.13 12.24 -18.76
CA LEU A 479 6.83 12.89 -18.63
C LEU A 479 7.07 14.38 -18.43
N ASP A 480 6.43 15.23 -19.24
CA ASP A 480 6.52 16.70 -19.15
C ASP A 480 5.76 17.24 -17.92
N ASP A 481 5.97 16.58 -16.78
CA ASP A 481 5.37 16.88 -15.49
C ASP A 481 5.80 18.24 -15.01
N ASP A 482 7.05 18.62 -15.27
CA ASP A 482 7.64 19.82 -14.70
C ASP A 482 6.97 21.07 -15.28
N ALA A 483 6.61 21.06 -16.57
CA ALA A 483 5.80 22.13 -17.15
C ALA A 483 4.38 22.15 -16.54
N LEU A 484 3.70 20.99 -16.44
CA LEU A 484 2.35 20.93 -15.86
C LEU A 484 2.33 21.37 -14.39
N LEU A 485 3.26 20.86 -13.57
CA LEU A 485 3.40 21.20 -12.16
C LEU A 485 3.81 22.66 -11.98
N GLY A 486 4.62 23.22 -12.87
CA GLY A 486 4.94 24.65 -12.90
C GLY A 486 3.71 25.51 -13.17
N MET A 487 2.87 25.13 -14.13
CA MET A 487 1.58 25.80 -14.39
C MET A 487 0.64 25.71 -13.19
N LEU A 488 0.52 24.53 -12.57
CA LEU A 488 -0.33 24.31 -11.40
C LEU A 488 0.13 25.11 -10.17
N SER A 489 1.45 25.21 -9.97
CA SER A 489 2.04 26.04 -8.93
C SER A 489 1.58 27.50 -9.02
N GLN A 490 1.55 28.05 -10.24
CA GLN A 490 1.08 29.42 -10.49
C GLN A 490 -0.45 29.55 -10.35
N LEU A 491 -1.21 28.59 -10.86
CA LEU A 491 -2.67 28.65 -10.88
C LEU A 491 -3.33 28.43 -9.52
N ILE A 492 -2.71 27.64 -8.62
CA ILE A 492 -3.25 27.40 -7.28
C ILE A 492 -2.77 28.48 -6.29
N SER A 493 -1.67 29.19 -6.59
CA SER A 493 -1.17 30.28 -5.74
C SER A 493 -1.87 31.63 -5.99
N ASN A 494 -2.63 31.74 -7.08
CA ASN A 494 -3.44 32.91 -7.46
C ASN A 494 -4.92 32.62 -7.18
#